data_AF-A0A498SPI5-F1
#
_entry.id   AF-A0A498SPI5-F1
#
_cell.length_a   1.000
_cell.length_b   1.000
_cell.length_c   1.000
_cell.angle_alpha   90.00
_cell.angle_beta   90.00
_cell.angle_gamma   90.00
#
_symmetry.space_group_name_H-M   'P 1'
#
loop_
_entity.id
_entity.type
_entity.pdbx_description
1 polymer ?
#
loop_
_entity_poly.entity_id
_entity_poly.type
_entity_poly.pdbx_seq_one_letter_code
_entity_poly.pdbx_strand_id
1 'polypeptide(L)'
;MTTNDPQLKDIGKERGLEIWRIETKNPGEWNVHFWLGNETTQDEKGAAAIMTVQIDDALNGLPVQYREVQGHESPLFLSYFKDGIRYLKGGVASGFTHVIDEYKNWKPKLFQCKGKRNVRCTE
;
A
#
# COMPACT_ATOMS: atom_id res chain seq x y z
N MET A 1 -1.30 4.44 -27.53
CA MET A 1 -2.76 4.64 -27.42
C MET A 1 -3.05 4.90 -25.95
N THR A 2 -3.32 6.16 -25.60
CA THR A 2 -3.63 6.58 -24.23
C THR A 2 -5.01 6.05 -23.86
N THR A 3 -5.06 4.98 -23.06
CA THR A 3 -6.30 4.44 -22.52
C THR A 3 -6.86 5.43 -21.51
N ASN A 4 -7.75 6.32 -22.00
CA ASN A 4 -8.60 7.18 -21.19
C ASN A 4 -9.75 6.34 -20.61
N ASP A 5 -9.41 5.33 -19.81
CA ASP A 5 -10.42 4.48 -19.19
C ASP A 5 -10.95 5.16 -17.91
N PRO A 6 -12.22 5.62 -17.88
CA PRO A 6 -12.76 6.40 -16.77
C PRO A 6 -12.76 5.64 -15.44
N GLN A 7 -12.83 4.31 -15.48
CA GLN A 7 -12.89 3.46 -14.28
C GLN A 7 -11.54 3.38 -13.54
N LEU A 8 -10.43 3.68 -14.20
CA LEU A 8 -9.08 3.62 -13.62
C LEU A 8 -8.59 4.97 -13.07
N LYS A 9 -9.32 6.07 -13.26
CA LYS A 9 -8.89 7.41 -12.79
C LYS A 9 -8.99 7.60 -11.28
N ASP A 10 -9.79 6.76 -10.61
CA ASP A 10 -10.12 6.91 -9.20
C ASP A 10 -9.74 5.68 -8.35
N ILE A 11 -9.14 4.65 -8.97
CA ILE A 11 -8.57 3.51 -8.25
C ILE A 11 -7.37 4.00 -7.43
N GLY A 12 -7.45 3.88 -6.10
CA GLY A 12 -6.45 4.37 -5.15
C GLY A 12 -6.64 5.82 -4.67
N LYS A 13 -7.74 6.50 -5.04
CA LYS A 13 -8.07 7.83 -4.48
C LYS A 13 -8.87 7.79 -3.18
N GLU A 14 -9.61 6.70 -2.89
CA GLU A 14 -10.37 6.55 -1.65
C GLU A 14 -9.63 5.67 -0.63
N ARG A 15 -9.60 6.14 0.62
CA ARG A 15 -8.69 5.67 1.68
C ARG A 15 -9.25 4.46 2.44
N GLY A 16 -8.57 3.35 2.22
CA GLY A 16 -8.66 2.01 2.81
C GLY A 16 -7.48 1.22 2.23
N LEU A 17 -7.46 -0.11 2.31
CA LEU A 17 -6.47 -1.00 1.68
C LEU A 17 -5.72 -0.38 0.50
N GLU A 18 -4.50 0.09 0.76
CA GLU A 18 -3.74 0.90 -0.19
C GLU A 18 -3.17 0.00 -1.28
N ILE A 19 -3.79 0.03 -2.46
CA ILE A 19 -3.22 -0.56 -3.67
C ILE A 19 -2.45 0.53 -4.39
N TRP A 20 -1.13 0.41 -4.38
CA TRP A 20 -0.23 1.34 -5.04
C TRP A 20 -0.07 0.93 -6.51
N ARG A 21 -0.58 1.76 -7.43
CA ARG A 21 -0.20 1.70 -8.85
C ARG A 21 1.18 2.36 -8.98
N ILE A 22 2.19 1.61 -9.37
CA ILE A 22 3.53 2.13 -9.61
C ILE A 22 3.89 1.90 -11.06
N GLU A 23 4.01 2.99 -11.81
CA GLU A 23 4.52 2.95 -13.18
C GLU A 23 5.98 2.52 -13.16
N THR A 24 6.30 1.47 -13.90
CA THR A 24 7.67 0.98 -14.03
C THR A 24 8.45 1.83 -15.03
N LYS A 25 9.78 1.65 -15.07
CA LYS A 25 10.66 2.31 -16.05
C LYS A 25 10.37 1.91 -17.51
N ASN A 26 9.65 0.83 -17.72
CA ASN A 26 9.32 0.30 -19.04
C ASN A 26 7.87 0.64 -19.39
N PRO A 27 7.62 1.37 -20.49
CA PRO A 27 6.25 1.65 -20.93
C PRO A 27 5.49 0.33 -21.18
N GLY A 28 4.44 0.08 -20.40
CA GLY A 28 3.58 -1.10 -20.54
C GLY A 28 3.82 -2.22 -19.52
N GLU A 29 4.81 -2.11 -18.63
CA GLU A 29 4.97 -3.03 -17.49
C GLU A 29 4.35 -2.43 -16.22
N TRP A 30 3.46 -3.18 -15.58
CA TRP A 30 2.72 -2.75 -14.40
C TRP A 30 2.98 -3.74 -13.27
N ASN A 31 3.27 -3.24 -12.07
CA ASN A 31 3.33 -4.06 -10.87
C ASN A 31 2.24 -3.59 -9.91
N VAL A 32 1.36 -4.51 -9.51
CA VAL A 32 0.28 -4.24 -8.55
C VAL A 32 0.67 -4.89 -7.24
N HIS A 33 0.85 -4.09 -6.19
CA HIS A 33 1.20 -4.59 -4.87
C HIS A 33 0.01 -4.39 -3.93
N PHE A 34 -0.38 -5.44 -3.19
CA PHE A 34 -1.27 -5.30 -2.04
C PHE A 34 -0.51 -5.65 -0.76
N TRP A 35 -0.55 -4.73 0.19
CA TRP A 35 0.19 -4.85 1.44
C TRP A 35 -0.73 -5.25 2.58
N LEU A 36 -0.31 -6.24 3.37
CA LEU A 36 -1.06 -6.79 4.49
C LEU A 36 -0.29 -6.54 5.79
N GLY A 37 -0.91 -5.80 6.70
CA GLY A 37 -0.44 -5.59 8.05
C GLY A 37 -0.60 -6.85 8.91
N ASN A 38 0.17 -6.92 10.00
CA ASN A 38 0.06 -8.02 10.96
C ASN A 38 -1.32 -8.08 11.62
N GLU A 39 -1.96 -6.92 11.82
CA GLU A 39 -3.27 -6.78 12.46
C GLU A 39 -4.44 -6.77 11.45
N THR A 40 -4.17 -6.89 10.14
CA THR A 40 -5.22 -6.91 9.10
C THR A 40 -6.14 -8.12 9.28
N THR A 41 -7.46 -7.88 9.28
CA THR A 41 -8.47 -8.93 9.48
C THR A 41 -8.62 -9.82 8.24
N GLN A 42 -9.35 -10.93 8.37
CA GLN A 42 -9.50 -11.89 7.28
C GLN A 42 -10.31 -11.31 6.10
N ASP A 43 -11.36 -10.55 6.39
CA ASP A 43 -12.19 -9.87 5.41
C ASP A 43 -11.40 -8.76 4.69
N GLU A 44 -10.59 -7.97 5.41
CA GLU A 44 -9.70 -6.98 4.80
C GLU A 44 -8.68 -7.65 3.87
N LYS A 45 -8.06 -8.77 4.30
CA LYS A 45 -7.15 -9.55 3.43
C LYS A 45 -7.85 -10.03 2.15
N GLY A 46 -9.09 -10.50 2.27
CA GLY A 46 -9.90 -10.93 1.14
C GLY A 46 -10.25 -9.78 0.20
N ALA A 47 -10.67 -8.64 0.74
CA ALA A 47 -10.98 -7.44 -0.02
C ALA A 47 -9.78 -6.94 -0.81
N ALA A 48 -8.58 -6.94 -0.20
CA ALA A 48 -7.32 -6.56 -0.86
C ALA A 48 -7.02 -7.43 -2.09
N ALA A 49 -7.16 -8.75 -1.92
CA ALA A 49 -6.90 -9.71 -2.97
C ALA A 49 -7.90 -9.57 -4.12
N ILE A 50 -9.20 -9.46 -3.81
CA ILE A 50 -10.26 -9.28 -4.81
C ILE A 50 -10.03 -7.99 -5.61
N MET A 51 -9.72 -6.89 -4.93
CA MET A 51 -9.46 -5.61 -5.60
C MET A 51 -8.22 -5.68 -6.49
N THR A 52 -7.18 -6.41 -6.08
CA THR A 52 -5.98 -6.61 -6.91
C THR A 52 -6.31 -7.36 -8.21
N VAL A 53 -7.16 -8.38 -8.15
CA VAL A 53 -7.66 -9.09 -9.35
C VAL A 53 -8.47 -8.17 -10.24
N GLN A 54 -9.36 -7.34 -9.68
CA GLN A 54 -10.15 -6.37 -10.46
C GLN A 54 -9.27 -5.36 -11.21
N ILE A 55 -8.18 -4.91 -10.58
CA ILE A 55 -7.20 -4.00 -11.20
C ILE A 55 -6.43 -4.71 -12.31
N ASP A 56 -6.04 -5.96 -12.09
CA ASP A 56 -5.38 -6.79 -13.10
C ASP A 56 -6.25 -6.97 -14.34
N ASP A 57 -7.52 -7.34 -14.14
CA ASP A 57 -8.52 -7.49 -15.20
C ASP A 57 -8.73 -6.17 -15.98
N ALA A 58 -8.83 -5.05 -15.26
CA ALA A 58 -8.96 -3.71 -15.86
C ALA A 58 -7.73 -3.28 -16.68
N LEU A 59 -6.57 -3.89 -16.42
CA LEU A 59 -5.32 -3.70 -17.14
C LEU A 59 -5.02 -4.86 -18.10
N ASN A 60 -6.06 -5.61 -18.51
CA ASN A 60 -6.01 -6.72 -19.46
C ASN A 60 -5.09 -7.88 -19.04
N GLY A 61 -4.91 -8.11 -17.74
CA GLY A 61 -4.06 -9.16 -17.21
C GLY A 61 -2.56 -8.96 -17.51
N LEU A 62 -2.16 -7.75 -17.88
CA LEU A 62 -0.76 -7.37 -18.10
C LEU A 62 0.05 -7.18 -16.81
N PRO A 63 -0.52 -6.71 -15.69
CA PRO A 63 0.26 -6.50 -14.49
C PRO A 63 0.81 -7.77 -13.83
N VAL A 64 1.91 -7.62 -13.10
CA VAL A 64 2.39 -8.64 -12.16
C VAL A 64 1.87 -8.29 -10.76
N GLN A 65 1.15 -9.23 -10.14
CA GLN A 65 0.56 -9.07 -8.81
C GLN A 65 1.52 -9.52 -7.71
N TYR A 66 1.71 -8.70 -6.67
CA TYR A 66 2.57 -8.98 -5.53
C TYR A 66 1.81 -8.89 -4.23
N ARG A 67 1.92 -9.94 -3.43
CA ARG A 67 1.45 -9.97 -2.05
C ARG A 67 2.57 -9.53 -1.12
N GLU A 68 2.42 -8.36 -0.52
CA GLU A 68 3.39 -7.81 0.42
C GLU A 68 2.88 -8.02 1.86
N VAL A 69 3.74 -8.55 2.73
CA VAL A 69 3.39 -8.79 4.14
C VAL A 69 4.31 -7.97 5.02
N GLN A 70 3.77 -7.35 6.06
CA GLN A 70 4.52 -6.53 7.01
C GLN A 70 5.82 -7.23 7.48
N GLY A 71 6.95 -6.55 7.28
CA GLY A 71 8.28 -7.01 7.65
C GLY A 71 8.94 -8.00 6.66
N HIS A 72 8.17 -8.52 5.70
CA HIS A 72 8.59 -9.48 4.68
C HIS A 72 8.32 -8.96 3.26
N GLU A 73 8.30 -7.64 3.09
CA GLU A 73 8.05 -7.03 1.79
C GLU A 73 9.19 -7.32 0.80
N SER A 74 8.82 -7.42 -0.47
CA SER A 74 9.74 -7.65 -1.57
C SER A 74 10.75 -6.50 -1.70
N PRO A 75 11.98 -6.78 -2.17
CA PRO A 75 12.95 -5.73 -2.45
C PRO A 75 12.44 -4.69 -3.46
N LEU A 76 11.59 -5.11 -4.40
CA LEU A 76 10.94 -4.23 -5.36
C LEU A 76 10.01 -3.24 -4.65
N PHE A 77 9.12 -3.73 -3.79
CA PHE A 77 8.23 -2.87 -3.01
C PHE A 77 9.00 -1.90 -2.11
N LEU A 78 10.03 -2.39 -1.42
CA LEU A 78 10.86 -1.56 -0.55
C LEU A 78 11.65 -0.49 -1.33
N SER A 79 11.98 -0.74 -2.61
CA SER A 79 12.70 0.21 -3.45
C SER A 79 11.91 1.50 -3.75
N TYR A 80 10.59 1.46 -3.59
CA TYR A 80 9.71 2.61 -3.81
C TYR A 80 9.81 3.63 -2.66
N PHE A 81 10.15 3.16 -1.45
CA PHE A 81 10.22 3.98 -0.24
C PHE A 81 11.69 4.28 0.11
N LYS A 82 12.25 5.32 -0.53
CA LYS A 82 13.68 5.67 -0.38
C LYS A 82 14.10 5.96 1.06
N ASP A 83 13.18 6.53 1.86
CA ASP A 83 13.41 6.87 3.26
C ASP A 83 13.02 5.74 4.23
N GLY A 84 12.62 4.58 3.69
CA GLY A 84 12.13 3.44 4.46
C GLY A 84 10.63 3.51 4.75
N ILE A 85 10.14 2.50 5.47
CA ILE A 85 8.71 2.34 5.79
C ILE A 85 8.47 2.55 7.28
N ARG A 86 7.35 3.19 7.61
CA ARG A 86 6.88 3.34 8.99
C ARG A 86 5.62 2.51 9.20
N TYR A 87 5.63 1.64 10.20
CA TYR A 87 4.44 0.92 10.65
C TYR A 87 3.81 1.68 11.81
N LEU A 88 2.55 2.05 11.62
CA LEU A 88 1.73 2.71 12.63
C LEU A 88 0.85 1.66 13.31
N LYS A 89 0.61 1.83 14.61
CA LYS A 89 -0.37 0.99 15.33
C LYS A 89 -1.79 1.45 15.01
N GLY A 90 -2.70 0.49 14.90
CA GLY A 90 -4.11 0.71 14.57
C GLY A 90 -4.47 0.38 13.12
N GLY A 91 -5.70 0.68 12.74
CA GLY A 91 -6.29 0.42 11.43
C GLY A 91 -7.74 0.90 11.36
N VAL A 92 -8.47 0.45 10.35
CA VAL A 92 -9.88 0.81 10.12
C VAL A 92 -10.75 0.45 11.33
N ALA A 93 -10.56 -0.76 11.89
CA ALA A 93 -11.27 -1.21 13.08
C ALA A 93 -10.98 -0.39 14.34
N SER A 94 -9.79 0.22 14.45
CA SER A 94 -9.43 1.08 15.59
C SER A 94 -9.78 2.55 15.36
N GLY A 95 -10.48 2.89 14.27
CA GLY A 95 -10.88 4.25 13.94
C GLY A 95 -9.74 5.19 13.52
N PHE A 96 -8.56 4.66 13.15
CA PHE A 96 -7.49 5.46 12.57
C PHE A 96 -7.85 5.83 11.14
N THR A 97 -8.69 6.85 11.00
CA THR A 97 -8.69 7.68 9.79
C THR A 97 -7.37 8.46 9.78
N HIS A 98 -6.72 8.60 8.64
CA HIS A 98 -5.63 9.57 8.52
C HIS A 98 -6.24 10.97 8.66
N VAL A 99 -6.38 11.44 9.90
CA VAL A 99 -6.95 12.74 10.22
C VAL A 99 -5.95 13.81 9.78
N ILE A 100 -6.41 14.71 8.93
CA ILE A 100 -5.64 15.87 8.41
C ILE A 100 -5.44 16.94 9.52
N ASP A 101 -5.98 16.72 10.72
CA ASP A 101 -5.83 17.58 11.89
C ASP A 101 -4.59 17.18 12.72
N GLU A 102 -3.39 17.29 12.13
CA GLU A 102 -2.12 16.89 12.77
C GLU A 102 -1.83 17.57 14.12
N TYR A 103 -2.49 18.69 14.42
CA TYR A 103 -2.16 19.52 15.59
C TYR A 103 -3.23 19.57 16.68
N LYS A 104 -4.45 19.05 16.44
CA LYS A 104 -5.55 19.27 17.39
C LYS A 104 -5.46 18.35 18.62
N ASN A 105 -4.81 17.19 18.49
CA ASN A 105 -4.64 16.17 19.55
C ASN A 105 -3.27 15.47 19.47
N TRP A 106 -2.19 16.21 19.18
CA TRP A 106 -0.86 15.62 19.06
C TRP A 106 -0.41 14.98 20.38
N LYS A 107 -0.10 13.68 20.34
CA LYS A 107 0.53 12.94 21.44
C LYS A 107 1.90 12.46 20.98
N PRO A 108 2.96 12.57 21.81
CA PRO A 108 4.26 12.04 21.47
C PRO A 108 4.18 10.53 21.27
N LYS A 109 4.78 10.04 20.18
CA LYS A 109 4.85 8.62 19.81
C LYS A 109 6.31 8.18 19.78
N LEU A 110 6.57 6.99 20.27
CA LEU A 110 7.90 6.37 20.23
C LEU A 110 8.00 5.51 18.97
N PHE A 111 9.08 5.65 18.22
CA PHE A 111 9.36 4.78 17.08
C PHE A 111 10.71 4.08 17.27
N GLN A 112 10.73 2.77 17.07
CA GLN A 112 11.95 1.98 16.94
C GLN A 112 12.30 1.85 15.46
N CYS A 113 13.38 2.52 15.04
CA CYS A 113 13.90 2.40 13.68
C CYS A 113 15.06 1.39 13.62
N LYS A 114 14.95 0.40 12.73
CA LYS A 114 15.94 -0.66 12.51
C LYS A 114 16.17 -0.91 11.03
N GLY A 115 17.37 -1.38 10.68
CA GLY A 115 17.76 -1.74 9.32
C GLY A 115 18.89 -0.87 8.75
N LYS A 116 19.73 -1.46 7.88
CA LYS A 116 20.85 -0.76 7.21
C LYS A 116 20.52 -0.37 5.77
N ARG A 117 19.90 -1.29 5.01
CA ARG A 117 19.51 -1.07 3.60
C ARG A 117 18.04 -0.66 3.47
N ASN A 118 17.16 -1.38 4.14
CA ASN A 118 15.73 -1.10 4.18
C ASN A 118 15.38 -0.72 5.61
N VAL A 119 15.33 0.59 5.88
CA VAL A 119 15.00 1.10 7.22
C VAL A 119 13.50 0.91 7.46
N ARG A 120 13.17 0.37 8.62
CA ARG A 120 11.78 0.20 9.08
C ARG A 120 11.64 0.83 10.45
N CYS A 121 10.61 1.65 10.62
CA CYS A 121 10.29 2.29 11.88
C CYS A 121 8.95 1.75 12.41
N THR A 122 8.96 1.09 13.55
CA THR A 122 7.76 0.55 14.23
C THR A 122 7.39 1.43 15.43
N GLU A 123 6.12 1.81 15.56
CA GLU A 123 5.58 2.41 16.79
C GLU A 123 5.47 1.41 17.97
#